data_AF-F8NGD5-F1
#
_entry.id   AF-F8NGD5-F1
#
_cell.length_a   1.000
_cell.length_b   1.000
_cell.length_c   1.000
_cell.angle_alpha   90.00
_cell.angle_beta   90.00
_cell.angle_gamma   90.00
#
_symmetry.space_group_name_H-M   'P 1'
#
loop_
_entity.id
_entity.type
_entity.pdbx_description
1 polymer ?
#
loop_
_entity_poly.entity_id
_entity_poly.type
_entity_poly.pdbx_seq_one_letter_code
_entity_poly.pdbx_strand_id
1 'polypeptide(L)'
;LYKALHCSKTMTEVAAIVLYGGTVLHPYSQMVWGPGTESINVLDLGPLHEELKQHLKLIFTNPKLIFGANVAPKTACFGGWPWCNPAAMAAAFKLASKIGHLRPITLALFQGALNKWKSFTTKFVPGGTI
;
A
#
# COMPACT_ATOMS: atom_id res chain seq x y z
N LEU A 1 -18.71 7.30 18.11
CA LEU A 1 -17.26 7.23 17.80
C LEU A 1 -16.49 6.24 18.70
N TYR A 2 -16.50 6.42 20.03
CA TYR A 2 -15.74 5.58 20.98
C TYR A 2 -16.00 4.07 20.86
N LYS A 3 -17.27 3.62 20.80
CA LYS A 3 -17.62 2.19 20.63
C LYS A 3 -17.21 1.63 19.26
N ALA A 4 -17.22 2.46 18.22
CA ALA A 4 -16.81 2.03 16.87
C ALA A 4 -15.29 1.80 16.80
N LEU A 5 -14.49 2.61 17.50
CA LEU A 5 -13.04 2.43 17.60
C LEU A 5 -12.61 1.16 18.36
N HIS A 6 -13.51 0.58 19.16
CA HIS A 6 -13.28 -0.68 19.89
C HIS A 6 -13.97 -1.88 19.24
N CYS A 7 -14.67 -1.68 18.12
CA CYS A 7 -15.27 -2.76 17.36
C CYS A 7 -14.19 -3.52 16.58
N SER A 8 -14.15 -4.85 16.75
CA SER A 8 -13.17 -5.72 16.06
C SER A 8 -13.17 -5.53 14.54
N LYS A 9 -14.35 -5.36 13.93
CA LYS A 9 -14.48 -5.12 12.47
C LYS A 9 -13.84 -3.81 12.04
N THR A 10 -14.16 -2.71 12.72
CA THR A 10 -13.61 -1.38 12.41
C THR A 10 -12.10 -1.33 12.64
N MET A 11 -11.61 -1.94 13.73
CA MET A 11 -10.16 -2.03 13.95
C MET A 11 -9.45 -2.83 12.85
N THR A 12 -10.11 -3.85 12.30
CA THR A 12 -9.58 -4.64 11.18
C THR A 12 -9.45 -3.79 9.92
N GLU A 13 -10.49 -3.03 9.57
CA GLU A 13 -10.47 -2.13 8.41
C GLU A 13 -9.43 -1.03 8.57
N VAL A 14 -9.36 -0.40 9.75
CA VAL A 14 -8.37 0.65 10.05
C VAL A 14 -6.96 0.10 9.94
N ALA A 15 -6.67 -1.08 10.50
CA ALA A 15 -5.35 -1.68 10.39
C ALA A 15 -5.00 -2.05 8.93
N ALA A 16 -5.95 -2.56 8.15
CA ALA A 16 -5.73 -2.84 6.73
C ALA A 16 -5.40 -1.56 5.95
N ILE A 17 -6.10 -0.45 6.25
CA ILE A 17 -5.84 0.87 5.67
C ILE A 17 -4.45 1.39 6.07
N VAL A 18 -4.05 1.25 7.35
CA VAL A 18 -2.71 1.65 7.81
C VAL A 18 -1.63 0.85 7.08
N LEU A 19 -1.79 -0.46 6.96
CA LEU A 19 -0.85 -1.33 6.24
C LEU A 19 -0.73 -0.92 4.78
N TYR A 20 -1.86 -0.73 4.08
CA TYR A 20 -1.84 -0.29 2.68
C TYR A 20 -1.28 1.13 2.54
N GLY A 21 -1.64 2.04 3.43
CA GLY A 21 -1.17 3.42 3.42
C GLY A 21 0.34 3.54 3.60
N GLY A 22 0.90 2.81 4.58
CA GLY A 22 2.33 2.83 4.87
C GLY A 22 3.18 2.05 3.87
N THR A 23 2.62 1.06 3.17
CA THR A 23 3.36 0.24 2.19
C THR A 23 3.26 0.76 0.77
N VAL A 24 2.18 1.45 0.42
CA VAL A 24 1.87 1.83 -0.97
C VAL A 24 1.57 3.31 -1.11
N LEU A 25 0.53 3.82 -0.45
CA LEU A 25 0.05 5.18 -0.75
C LEU A 25 1.06 6.24 -0.38
N HIS A 26 1.60 6.19 0.84
CA HIS A 26 2.56 7.18 1.29
C HIS A 26 3.85 7.19 0.45
N PRO A 27 4.55 6.06 0.24
CA PRO A 27 5.74 6.05 -0.62
C PRO A 27 5.44 6.48 -2.06
N TYR A 28 4.29 6.07 -2.62
CA TYR A 28 3.87 6.55 -3.94
C TYR A 28 3.69 8.08 -3.96
N SER A 29 2.98 8.64 -2.98
CA SER A 29 2.79 10.10 -2.87
C SER A 29 4.12 10.83 -2.71
N GLN A 30 5.08 10.29 -1.96
CA GLN A 30 6.43 10.87 -1.85
C GLN A 30 7.18 10.84 -3.18
N MET A 31 7.01 9.79 -4.00
CA MET A 31 7.68 9.70 -5.29
C MET A 31 7.07 10.62 -6.36
N VAL A 32 5.80 11.00 -6.21
CA VAL A 32 5.12 11.90 -7.15
C VAL A 32 5.17 13.36 -6.69
N TRP A 33 5.07 13.61 -5.38
CA TRP A 33 4.91 14.94 -4.79
C TRP A 33 5.99 15.29 -3.74
N GLY A 34 7.06 14.52 -3.68
CA GLY A 34 8.16 14.75 -2.75
C GLY A 34 9.05 15.92 -3.16
N PRO A 35 9.92 16.38 -2.26
CA PRO A 35 10.92 17.39 -2.60
C PRO A 35 11.79 16.91 -3.76
N GLY A 36 11.89 17.72 -4.82
CA GLY A 36 12.63 17.38 -6.05
C GLY A 36 11.77 16.76 -7.16
N THR A 37 10.46 16.60 -6.98
CA THR A 37 9.54 16.09 -8.02
C THR A 37 8.74 17.18 -8.72
N GLU A 38 9.03 18.46 -8.46
CA GLU A 38 8.30 19.64 -8.97
C GLU A 38 8.24 19.71 -10.51
N SER A 39 9.19 19.06 -11.19
CA SER A 39 9.28 19.00 -12.65
C SER A 39 8.78 17.67 -13.26
N ILE A 40 8.31 16.72 -12.45
CA ILE A 40 7.82 15.44 -12.97
C ILE A 40 6.49 15.67 -13.67
N ASN A 41 6.47 15.47 -14.98
CA ASN A 41 5.24 15.50 -15.75
C ASN A 41 4.37 14.30 -15.36
N VAL A 42 3.08 14.53 -15.15
CA VAL A 42 2.10 13.48 -14.86
C VAL A 42 2.05 12.40 -15.96
N LEU A 43 2.40 12.77 -17.21
CA LEU A 43 2.47 11.87 -18.35
C LEU A 43 3.69 10.93 -18.30
N ASP A 44 4.74 11.29 -17.55
CA ASP A 44 5.96 10.50 -17.42
C ASP A 44 5.86 9.48 -16.25
N LEU A 45 4.70 9.38 -15.59
CA LEU A 45 4.47 8.46 -14.47
C LEU A 45 4.24 7.00 -14.90
N GLY A 46 4.17 6.71 -16.20
CA GLY A 46 3.94 5.36 -16.73
C GLY A 46 4.86 4.29 -16.14
N PRO A 47 6.20 4.46 -16.14
CA PRO A 47 7.13 3.51 -15.53
C PRO A 47 6.89 3.31 -14.02
N LEU A 48 6.66 4.39 -13.27
CA LEU A 48 6.37 4.34 -11.84
C LEU A 48 5.10 3.53 -11.54
N HIS A 49 4.08 3.69 -12.38
CA HIS A 49 2.84 2.92 -12.28
C HIS A 49 3.03 1.44 -12.57
N GLU A 50 3.91 1.08 -13.52
CA GLU A 50 4.27 -0.32 -13.75
C GLU A 50 5.01 -0.92 -12.56
N GLU A 51 5.98 -0.21 -11.99
CA GLU A 51 6.69 -0.64 -10.78
C GLU A 51 5.73 -0.83 -9.60
N LEU A 52 4.77 0.09 -9.42
CA LEU A 52 3.76 0.00 -8.38
C LEU A 52 2.87 -1.24 -8.57
N LYS A 53 2.44 -1.52 -9.81
CA LYS A 53 1.65 -2.72 -10.13
C LYS A 53 2.45 -4.00 -9.86
N GLN A 54 3.74 -4.01 -10.16
CA GLN A 54 4.63 -5.13 -9.85
C GLN A 54 4.79 -5.33 -8.34
N HIS A 55 4.97 -4.26 -7.57
CA HIS A 55 5.06 -4.30 -6.11
C HIS A 55 3.78 -4.86 -5.47
N LEU A 56 2.61 -4.38 -5.90
CA LEU A 56 1.32 -4.90 -5.45
C LEU A 56 1.15 -6.39 -5.81
N LYS A 57 1.58 -6.81 -7.01
CA LYS A 57 1.58 -8.21 -7.42
C LYS A 57 2.50 -9.06 -6.54
N LEU A 58 3.69 -8.56 -6.20
CA LEU A 58 4.65 -9.22 -5.33
C LEU A 58 4.10 -9.44 -3.92
N ILE A 59 3.44 -8.44 -3.35
CA ILE A 59 2.79 -8.55 -2.04
C ILE A 59 1.66 -9.57 -2.07
N PHE A 60 0.87 -9.58 -3.15
CA PHE A 60 -0.22 -10.54 -3.31
C PHE A 60 0.28 -11.98 -3.44
N THR A 61 1.34 -12.22 -4.22
CA THR A 61 1.93 -13.56 -4.40
C THR A 61 2.75 -14.01 -3.20
N ASN A 62 3.33 -13.07 -2.44
CA ASN A 62 4.07 -13.35 -1.21
C ASN A 62 3.56 -12.53 -0.01
N PRO A 63 2.42 -12.91 0.59
CA PRO A 63 1.87 -12.22 1.76
C PRO A 63 2.80 -12.15 2.98
N LYS A 64 3.86 -12.98 3.04
CA LYS A 64 4.85 -12.96 4.12
C LYS A 64 5.64 -11.65 4.16
N LEU A 65 5.64 -10.86 3.08
CA LEU A 65 6.26 -9.54 3.07
C LEU A 65 5.57 -8.54 4.01
N ILE A 66 4.28 -8.76 4.33
CA ILE A 66 3.50 -7.92 5.25
C ILE A 66 3.13 -8.67 6.54
N PHE A 67 2.94 -9.99 6.46
CA PHE A 67 2.48 -10.81 7.59
C PHE A 67 3.51 -11.83 8.09
N GLY A 68 4.77 -11.71 7.66
CA GLY A 68 5.87 -12.56 8.12
C GLY A 68 6.37 -12.18 9.52
N ALA A 69 7.26 -13.00 10.07
CA ALA A 69 7.86 -12.71 11.38
C ALA A 69 8.83 -11.51 11.35
N ASN A 70 9.50 -11.29 10.22
CA ASN A 70 10.51 -10.24 10.04
C ASN A 70 10.13 -9.30 8.90
N VAL A 71 9.08 -8.50 9.11
CA VAL A 71 8.62 -7.52 8.12
C VAL A 71 9.54 -6.30 8.15
N ALA A 72 10.29 -6.09 7.09
CA ALA A 72 11.18 -4.95 6.94
C ALA A 72 10.58 -3.90 5.98
N PRO A 73 10.70 -2.59 6.27
CA PRO A 73 10.28 -1.53 5.35
C PRO A 73 10.92 -1.69 3.96
N LYS A 74 12.19 -2.11 3.91
CA LYS A 74 12.95 -2.32 2.66
C LYS A 74 12.25 -3.24 1.66
N THR A 75 11.47 -4.21 2.13
CA THR A 75 10.76 -5.18 1.27
C THR A 75 9.26 -4.95 1.21
N ALA A 76 8.67 -4.39 2.26
CA ALA A 76 7.22 -4.19 2.36
C ALA A 76 6.77 -2.83 1.80
N CYS A 77 7.61 -1.80 1.93
CA CYS A 77 7.34 -0.45 1.46
C CYS A 77 7.70 -0.34 -0.02
N PHE A 78 6.84 0.29 -0.82
CA PHE A 78 7.14 0.62 -2.20
C PHE A 78 8.38 1.51 -2.26
N GLY A 79 9.34 1.17 -3.12
CA GLY A 79 10.67 1.80 -3.14
C GLY A 79 11.61 1.43 -1.99
N GLY A 80 11.14 0.70 -0.97
CA GLY A 80 11.95 0.27 0.18
C GLY A 80 12.24 1.36 1.21
N TRP A 81 11.47 2.45 1.22
CA TRP A 81 11.69 3.59 2.11
C TRP A 81 11.25 3.27 3.55
N PRO A 82 11.77 3.98 4.57
CA PRO A 82 11.24 3.89 5.92
C PRO A 82 9.73 4.19 5.95
N TRP A 83 9.00 3.53 6.84
CA TRP A 83 7.58 3.88 7.03
C TRP A 83 7.46 5.29 7.59
N CYS A 84 6.56 6.09 7.03
CA CYS A 84 6.28 7.45 7.52
C CYS A 84 5.87 7.47 9.01
N ASN A 85 5.13 6.45 9.44
CA ASN A 85 4.77 6.27 10.84
C ASN A 85 5.07 4.84 11.30
N PRO A 86 6.31 4.57 11.77
CA PRO A 86 6.70 3.24 12.23
C PRO A 86 5.86 2.74 13.41
N ALA A 87 5.39 3.65 14.29
CA ALA A 87 4.57 3.29 15.44
C ALA A 87 3.18 2.78 15.02
N ALA A 88 2.55 3.44 14.03
CA ALA A 88 1.28 2.98 13.48
C ALA A 88 1.42 1.62 12.77
N MET A 89 2.50 1.42 12.02
CA MET A 89 2.79 0.14 11.37
C MET A 89 3.02 -0.98 12.40
N ALA A 90 3.81 -0.72 13.44
CA ALA A 90 4.03 -1.67 14.53
C ALA A 90 2.72 -2.04 15.25
N ALA A 91 1.84 -1.06 15.50
CA ALA A 91 0.52 -1.29 16.08
C ALA A 91 -0.36 -2.16 15.17
N ALA A 92 -0.36 -1.90 13.86
CA ALA A 92 -1.10 -2.68 12.88
C ALA A 92 -0.60 -4.13 12.79
N PHE A 93 0.72 -4.37 12.80
CA PHE A 93 1.30 -5.72 12.83
C PHE A 93 0.98 -6.45 14.13
N LYS A 94 1.04 -5.76 15.28
CA LYS A 94 0.63 -6.33 16.56
C LYS A 94 -0.85 -6.73 16.54
N LEU A 95 -1.70 -5.93 15.92
CA LEU A 95 -3.11 -6.28 15.74
C LEU A 95 -3.31 -7.46 14.79
N ALA A 96 -2.50 -7.57 13.74
CA ALA A 96 -2.51 -8.70 12.80
C ALA A 96 -2.33 -10.04 13.49
N SER A 97 -1.48 -10.09 14.53
CA SER A 97 -1.27 -11.30 15.34
C SER A 97 -2.49 -11.71 16.16
N LYS A 98 -3.43 -10.79 16.42
CA LYS A 98 -4.59 -10.99 17.30
C LYS A 98 -5.90 -11.19 16.53
N ILE A 99 -5.99 -10.69 15.30
CA ILE A 99 -7.22 -10.71 14.50
C ILE A 99 -7.01 -11.57 13.25
N GLY A 100 -7.57 -12.78 13.25
CA GLY A 100 -7.44 -13.73 12.14
C GLY A 100 -7.97 -13.21 10.79
N HIS A 101 -8.96 -12.33 10.79
CA HIS A 101 -9.54 -11.76 9.57
C HIS A 101 -8.74 -10.60 8.97
N LEU A 102 -7.72 -10.07 9.66
CA LEU A 102 -6.96 -8.93 9.13
C LEU A 102 -6.19 -9.30 7.86
N ARG A 103 -5.59 -10.49 7.84
CA ARG A 103 -4.84 -10.98 6.69
C ARG A 103 -5.71 -11.08 5.42
N PRO A 104 -6.84 -11.81 5.40
CA PRO A 104 -7.67 -11.89 4.20
C PRO A 104 -8.24 -10.54 3.77
N ILE A 105 -8.67 -9.67 4.71
CA ILE A 105 -9.18 -8.33 4.39
C ILE A 105 -8.09 -7.46 3.76
N THR A 106 -6.88 -7.49 4.31
CA THR A 106 -5.76 -6.74 3.77
C THR A 106 -5.42 -7.25 2.37
N LEU A 107 -5.30 -8.57 2.16
CA LEU A 107 -5.02 -9.11 0.82
C LEU A 107 -6.10 -8.75 -0.21
N ALA A 108 -7.38 -8.75 0.18
CA ALA A 108 -8.47 -8.28 -0.67
C ALA A 108 -8.33 -6.79 -1.02
N LEU A 109 -7.90 -5.95 -0.06
CA LEU A 109 -7.61 -4.54 -0.29
C LEU A 109 -6.47 -4.35 -1.30
N PHE A 110 -5.36 -5.08 -1.15
CA PHE A 110 -4.23 -5.04 -2.09
C PHE A 110 -4.62 -5.52 -3.50
N GLN A 111 -5.43 -6.57 -3.60
CA GLN A 111 -5.94 -7.07 -4.87
C GLN A 111 -6.88 -6.06 -5.55
N GLY A 112 -7.79 -5.47 -4.77
CA GLY A 112 -8.69 -4.41 -5.25
C GLY A 112 -7.91 -3.18 -5.71
N ALA A 113 -6.87 -2.79 -4.97
CA ALA A 113 -5.97 -1.71 -5.35
C ALA A 113 -5.25 -2.02 -6.67
N LEU A 114 -4.67 -3.21 -6.84
CA LEU A 114 -4.00 -3.63 -8.08
C LEU A 114 -4.95 -3.54 -9.28
N ASN A 115 -6.19 -4.00 -9.14
CA ASN A 115 -7.19 -3.93 -10.20
C ASN A 115 -7.53 -2.49 -10.56
N LYS A 116 -7.71 -1.62 -9.56
CA LYS A 116 -7.94 -0.18 -9.79
C LYS A 116 -6.75 0.46 -10.49
N TRP A 117 -5.52 0.22 -10.03
CA TRP A 117 -4.31 0.74 -10.68
C TRP A 117 -4.18 0.27 -12.13
N LYS A 118 -4.46 -1.00 -12.43
CA LYS A 118 -4.51 -1.48 -13.82
C LYS A 118 -5.49 -0.66 -14.67
N SER A 119 -6.72 -0.46 -14.20
CA SER A 119 -7.73 0.32 -14.93
C SER A 119 -7.44 1.83 -15.01
N PHE A 120 -6.77 2.40 -14.00
CA PHE A 120 -6.45 3.83 -13.95
C PHE A 120 -5.28 4.18 -14.88
N THR A 121 -4.30 3.28 -14.95
CA THR A 121 -3.03 3.52 -15.67
C THR A 121 -3.13 3.33 -17.17
N THR A 122 -4.22 2.74 -17.70
CA THR A 122 -4.43 2.58 -19.15
C THR A 122 -4.45 3.89 -19.92
N LYS A 123 -4.84 5.00 -19.26
CA LYS A 123 -4.85 6.35 -19.86
C LYS A 123 -3.46 6.99 -19.95
N PHE A 124 -2.47 6.44 -19.24
CA PHE A 124 -1.11 6.98 -19.13
C PHE A 124 -0.08 6.18 -19.95
N VAL A 125 -0.53 5.19 -20.73
CA VAL A 125 0.32 4.44 -21.67
C VAL A 125 0.59 5.31 -22.91
N PRO A 126 1.77 5.22 -23.56
CA PRO A 126 2.02 5.93 -24.82
C PRO A 126 0.93 5.66 -25.85
N GLY A 127 0.18 6.70 -26.26
CA GLY A 127 -0.98 6.60 -27.15
C GLY A 127 -2.35 6.43 -26.45
N GLY A 128 -2.40 6.51 -25.12
CA GLY A 128 -3.64 6.52 -24.34
C GLY A 128 -4.49 7.76 -24.63
N THR A 129 -5.81 7.59 -24.70
CA THR A 129 -6.74 8.70 -24.84
C THR A 129 -6.90 9.41 -23.49
N ILE A 130 -6.48 10.67 -23.44
CA ILE A 130 -6.70 11.57 -22.29
C ILE A 130 -8.11 12.15 -22.39
#